data_AF-A0A094YX31-F1
#
_entry.id   AF-A0A094YX31-F1
#
_cell.length_a   1.000
_cell.length_b   1.000
_cell.length_c   1.000
_cell.angle_alpha   90.00
_cell.angle_beta   90.00
_cell.angle_gamma   90.00
#
_symmetry.space_group_name_H-M   'P 1'
#
loop_
_entity.id
_entity.type
_entity.pdbx_description
1 polymer ?
#
loop_
_entity_poly.entity_id
_entity_poly.type
_entity_poly.pdbx_seq_one_letter_code
_entity_poly.pdbx_strand_id
1 'polypeptide(L)'
;MSSAFFTISSTTDLVMIPLATTAAQMLKVTLSGQSVQIALRQRSTGLYADFWLENNRLLSGILCQDRTWLARDEATGLPGDFTFTDTQGTQNPTYEELGSRYLLFYRVGWL
;
A
#
# COMPACT_ATOMS: atom_id res chain seq x y z
N MET A 1 37.88 -24.18 -3.11
CA MET A 1 37.89 -23.10 -2.09
C MET A 1 36.59 -22.33 -2.27
N SER A 2 35.65 -22.53 -1.34
CA SER A 2 34.32 -21.92 -1.38
C SER A 2 34.41 -20.45 -0.97
N SER A 3 34.06 -19.52 -1.86
CA SER A 3 33.86 -18.12 -1.50
C SER A 3 32.38 -17.89 -1.25
N ALA A 4 32.05 -17.62 0.02
CA ALA A 4 30.71 -17.29 0.45
C ALA A 4 30.21 -16.01 -0.23
N PHE A 5 29.05 -16.08 -0.87
CA PHE A 5 28.31 -14.89 -1.28
C PHE A 5 27.58 -14.36 -0.04
N PHE A 6 28.00 -13.21 0.45
CA PHE A 6 27.24 -12.47 1.46
C PHE A 6 26.27 -11.55 0.73
N THR A 7 25.02 -11.99 0.56
CA THR A 7 23.94 -11.11 0.13
C THR A 7 23.54 -10.26 1.33
N ILE A 8 23.97 -9.00 1.35
CA ILE A 8 23.30 -7.97 2.17
C ILE A 8 21.87 -7.83 1.62
N SER A 9 20.90 -8.49 2.26
CA SER A 9 19.48 -8.21 2.00
C SER A 9 19.15 -6.90 2.72
N SER A 10 19.31 -5.77 2.04
CA SER A 10 18.72 -4.51 2.49
C SER A 10 17.22 -4.56 2.17
N THR A 11 16.44 -5.26 2.99
CA THR A 11 15.02 -5.58 2.74
C THR A 11 14.06 -4.43 3.04
N THR A 12 14.40 -3.20 2.66
CA THR A 12 13.50 -2.03 2.77
C THR A 12 13.29 -1.41 1.42
N ASP A 13 12.73 -2.20 0.50
CA ASP A 13 12.21 -1.67 -0.76
C ASP A 13 10.87 -0.98 -0.47
N LEU A 14 10.89 0.36 -0.52
CA LEU A 14 9.69 1.19 -0.55
C LEU A 14 9.29 1.40 -2.00
N VAL A 15 8.07 0.99 -2.35
CA VAL A 15 7.53 1.09 -3.71
C VAL A 15 6.36 2.07 -3.70
N MET A 16 6.43 3.10 -4.53
CA MET A 16 5.29 3.99 -4.76
C MET A 16 4.28 3.29 -5.67
N ILE A 17 3.02 3.28 -5.25
CA ILE A 17 1.90 2.76 -6.04
C ILE A 17 1.28 3.93 -6.83
N PRO A 18 1.26 3.89 -8.17
CA PRO A 18 0.67 4.95 -8.97
C PRO A 18 -0.86 4.94 -8.83
N LEU A 19 -1.44 6.10 -8.52
CA LEU A 19 -2.88 6.29 -8.35
C LEU A 19 -3.40 7.35 -9.32
N ALA A 20 -4.65 7.18 -9.75
CA ALA A 20 -5.38 8.22 -10.47
C ALA A 20 -6.12 9.15 -9.49
N THR A 21 -6.36 10.40 -9.87
CA THR A 21 -7.16 11.38 -9.10
C THR A 21 -8.67 11.14 -9.30
N THR A 22 -9.15 9.95 -8.93
CA THR A 22 -10.57 9.57 -9.07
C THR A 22 -11.16 9.07 -7.75
N ALA A 23 -12.42 9.40 -7.50
CA ALA A 23 -13.13 9.03 -6.28
C ALA A 23 -13.31 7.51 -6.10
N ALA A 24 -13.22 6.73 -7.18
CA ALA A 24 -13.19 5.28 -7.13
C ALA A 24 -12.20 4.76 -8.18
N GLN A 25 -11.34 3.82 -7.79
CA GLN A 25 -10.44 3.12 -8.70
C GLN A 25 -10.12 1.73 -8.18
N MET A 26 -9.74 0.86 -9.11
CA MET A 26 -9.22 -0.47 -8.82
C MET A 26 -8.02 -0.70 -9.70
N LEU A 27 -6.92 -1.15 -9.10
CA LEU A 27 -5.67 -1.43 -9.79
C LEU A 27 -5.09 -2.75 -9.29
N LYS A 28 -4.24 -3.34 -10.13
CA LYS A 28 -3.51 -4.57 -9.83
C LYS A 28 -2.03 -4.30 -10.03
N VAL A 29 -1.22 -4.64 -9.04
CA VAL A 29 0.23 -4.42 -9.00
C VAL A 29 0.92 -5.71 -8.57
N THR A 30 2.14 -5.93 -9.08
CA THR A 30 2.97 -7.05 -8.64
C THR A 30 3.89 -6.57 -7.52
N LEU A 31 3.69 -7.08 -6.32
CA LEU A 31 4.45 -6.72 -5.12
C LEU A 31 5.04 -7.98 -4.48
N SER A 32 6.33 -7.98 -4.21
CA SER A 32 7.05 -9.16 -3.69
C SER A 32 6.79 -10.44 -4.52
N GLY A 33 6.66 -10.30 -5.84
CA GLY A 33 6.38 -11.40 -6.76
C GLY A 33 4.93 -11.91 -6.77
N GLN A 34 4.01 -11.28 -6.04
CA GLN A 34 2.61 -11.69 -5.92
C GLN A 34 1.67 -10.62 -6.49
N SER A 35 0.53 -11.06 -7.04
CA SER A 35 -0.48 -10.16 -7.60
C SER A 35 -1.39 -9.60 -6.50
N VAL A 36 -1.19 -8.32 -6.18
CA VAL A 36 -2.01 -7.58 -5.23
C VAL A 36 -2.99 -6.69 -5.99
N GLN A 37 -4.28 -6.83 -5.69
CA GLN A 37 -5.30 -5.91 -6.18
C GLN A 37 -5.69 -4.95 -5.05
N ILE A 38 -5.82 -3.68 -5.39
CA ILE A 38 -6.18 -2.60 -4.47
C ILE A 38 -7.40 -1.89 -5.06
N ALA A 39 -8.42 -1.68 -4.23
CA ALA A 39 -9.53 -0.81 -4.58
C ALA A 39 -9.59 0.36 -3.61
N LEU A 40 -9.65 1.58 -4.13
CA LEU A 40 -9.82 2.81 -3.34
C LEU A 40 -11.19 3.41 -3.63
N ARG A 41 -11.89 3.84 -2.59
CA ARG A 41 -13.20 4.50 -2.71
C ARG A 41 -13.34 5.65 -1.71
N GLN A 42 -13.56 6.86 -2.22
CA GLN A 42 -13.96 8.01 -1.44
C GLN A 42 -15.40 7.80 -0.94
N ARG A 43 -15.60 8.07 0.34
CA ARG A 43 -16.91 8.20 0.99
C ARG A 43 -16.99 9.55 1.69
N SER A 44 -18.17 9.91 2.19
CA SER A 44 -18.38 11.13 2.98
C SER A 44 -17.53 11.17 4.26
N THR A 45 -17.09 10.01 4.76
CA THR A 45 -16.31 9.86 6.01
C THR A 45 -14.81 9.64 5.79
N GLY A 46 -14.34 9.57 4.54
CA GLY A 46 -12.92 9.36 4.22
C GLY A 46 -12.69 8.46 3.00
N LEU A 47 -11.42 8.24 2.70
CA LEU A 47 -10.98 7.31 1.67
C LEU A 47 -10.80 5.91 2.28
N TYR A 48 -11.32 4.89 1.60
CA TYR A 48 -11.26 3.50 2.07
C TYR A 48 -10.57 2.60 1.06
N ALA A 49 -9.79 1.64 1.56
CA ALA A 49 -9.08 0.64 0.78
C ALA A 49 -9.61 -0.78 1.04
N ASP A 50 -9.66 -1.57 -0.03
CA ASP A 50 -9.77 -3.03 0.02
C ASP A 50 -8.53 -3.64 -0.65
N PHE A 51 -8.08 -4.79 -0.15
CA PHE A 51 -6.90 -5.50 -0.66
C PHE A 51 -7.23 -6.97 -0.95
N TRP A 52 -6.76 -7.45 -2.09
CA TRP A 52 -6.79 -8.87 -2.46
C TRP A 52 -5.39 -9.36 -2.80
N LEU A 53 -5.15 -10.63 -2.51
CA LEU A 53 -3.98 -11.36 -2.95
C LEU A 53 -4.44 -12.57 -3.77
N GLU A 54 -3.98 -12.67 -5.02
CA GLU A 54 -4.37 -13.77 -5.92
C GLU A 54 -5.89 -14.02 -5.97
N ASN A 55 -6.66 -12.93 -6.01
CA ASN A 55 -8.14 -12.89 -6.02
C ASN A 55 -8.83 -13.26 -4.68
N ASN A 56 -8.10 -13.62 -3.63
CA ASN A 56 -8.67 -13.76 -2.29
C ASN A 56 -8.70 -12.39 -1.58
N ARG A 57 -9.86 -11.97 -1.06
CA ARG A 57 -9.97 -10.69 -0.35
C ARG A 57 -9.42 -10.83 1.06
N LEU A 58 -8.35 -10.12 1.37
CA LEU A 58 -7.70 -10.18 2.68
C LEU A 58 -8.17 -9.07 3.60
N LEU A 59 -8.34 -7.85 3.07
CA LEU A 59 -8.77 -6.68 3.83
C LEU A 59 -9.88 -5.94 3.09
N SER A 60 -10.82 -5.37 3.85
CA SER A 60 -11.89 -4.55 3.28
C SER A 60 -12.28 -3.43 4.21
N GLY A 61 -12.58 -2.26 3.63
CA GLY A 61 -13.06 -1.09 4.35
C GLY A 61 -12.01 -0.47 5.27
N ILE A 62 -10.73 -0.57 4.92
CA ILE A 62 -9.65 0.02 5.72
C ILE A 62 -9.64 1.53 5.50
N LEU A 63 -9.79 2.31 6.56
CA LEU A 63 -9.71 3.77 6.50
C LEU A 63 -8.28 4.18 6.17
N CYS A 64 -8.12 4.97 5.10
CA CYS A 64 -6.83 5.49 4.68
C CYS A 64 -6.52 6.74 5.50
N GLN A 65 -5.42 6.69 6.27
CA GLN A 65 -4.95 7.81 7.09
C GLN A 65 -3.49 8.11 6.75
N ASP A 66 -3.11 9.37 6.93
CA ASP A 66 -1.74 9.81 6.72
C ASP A 66 -0.77 9.09 7.68
N ARG A 67 0.34 8.60 7.12
CA ARG A 67 1.46 7.93 7.81
C ARG A 67 1.04 6.84 8.81
N THR A 68 -0.05 6.14 8.47
CA THR A 68 -0.59 5.04 9.26
C THR A 68 -0.57 3.76 8.45
N TRP A 69 -0.01 2.70 9.03
CA TRP A 69 0.00 1.37 8.46
C TRP A 69 -1.42 0.81 8.30
N LEU A 70 -1.74 0.33 7.09
CA LEU A 70 -3.09 -0.08 6.72
C LEU A 70 -3.36 -1.55 7.03
N ALA A 71 -2.40 -2.44 6.79
CA ALA A 71 -2.53 -3.87 7.07
C ALA A 71 -2.14 -4.21 8.52
N ARG A 72 -1.15 -3.51 9.08
CA ARG A 72 -0.66 -3.55 10.47
C ARG A 72 0.01 -4.83 10.94
N ASP A 73 -0.39 -6.00 10.46
CA ASP A 73 0.08 -7.28 10.99
C ASP A 73 0.18 -8.39 9.93
N GLU A 74 1.16 -9.28 10.12
CA GLU A 74 1.42 -10.45 9.28
C GLU A 74 0.24 -11.40 9.14
N ALA A 75 -0.62 -11.48 10.15
CA ALA A 75 -1.83 -12.30 10.14
C ALA A 75 -2.82 -11.93 9.03
N THR A 76 -2.68 -10.77 8.38
CA THR A 76 -3.49 -10.41 7.20
C THR A 76 -3.19 -11.26 5.97
N GLY A 77 -2.00 -11.86 5.91
CA GLY A 77 -1.53 -12.66 4.76
C GLY A 77 -1.02 -11.83 3.58
N LEU A 78 -0.93 -10.50 3.71
CA LEU A 78 -0.26 -9.67 2.71
C LEU A 78 1.28 -9.86 2.78
N PRO A 79 2.03 -9.61 1.69
CA PRO A 79 3.49 -9.74 1.70
C PRO A 79 4.23 -8.56 2.37
N GLY A 80 3.48 -7.58 2.89
CA GLY A 80 3.99 -6.36 3.50
C GLY A 80 2.85 -5.39 3.77
N ASP A 81 3.20 -4.13 4.03
CA ASP A 81 2.25 -3.12 4.48
C ASP A 81 2.22 -1.89 3.57
N PHE A 82 1.14 -1.13 3.69
CA PHE A 82 0.85 0.05 2.91
C PHE A 82 0.69 1.25 3.85
N THR A 83 1.11 2.43 3.39
CA THR A 83 0.85 3.69 4.07
C THR A 83 0.59 4.78 3.05
N PHE A 84 -0.36 5.67 3.34
CA PHE A 84 -0.44 6.95 2.65
C PHE A 84 0.53 7.94 3.30
N THR A 85 1.05 8.87 2.51
CA THR A 85 1.84 10.01 2.99
C THR A 85 1.35 11.28 2.32
N ASP A 86 0.95 12.27 3.09
CA ASP A 86 0.78 13.64 2.64
C ASP A 86 2.15 14.32 2.48
N THR A 87 2.50 14.69 1.26
CA THR A 87 3.78 15.34 0.94
C THR A 87 3.81 16.84 1.23
N GLN A 88 2.66 17.46 1.51
CA GLN A 88 2.52 18.90 1.74
C GLN A 88 2.01 19.25 3.13
N GLY A 89 1.79 18.24 3.99
CA GLY A 89 1.21 18.46 5.30
C GLY A 89 1.03 17.17 6.09
N THR A 90 -0.09 17.08 6.77
CA THR A 90 -0.45 15.97 7.67
C THR A 90 -1.93 15.61 7.53
N GLN A 91 -2.52 15.83 6.36
CA GLN A 91 -3.94 15.62 6.11
C GLN A 91 -4.18 14.19 5.61
N ASN A 92 -5.29 13.59 6.05
CA ASN A 92 -5.71 12.29 5.52
C ASN A 92 -6.03 12.41 4.02
N PRO A 93 -5.75 11.36 3.23
CA PRO A 93 -5.88 11.41 1.79
C PRO A 93 -7.33 11.62 1.35
N THR A 94 -7.50 12.50 0.36
CA THR A 94 -8.75 12.67 -0.40
C THR A 94 -8.47 12.41 -1.88
N TYR A 95 -9.51 12.05 -2.64
CA TYR A 95 -9.32 11.58 -4.02
C TYR A 95 -8.74 12.63 -4.98
N GLU A 96 -8.93 13.91 -4.68
CA GLU A 96 -8.59 15.04 -5.57
C GLU A 96 -7.09 15.13 -5.85
N GLU A 97 -6.25 14.72 -4.90
CA GLU A 97 -4.79 14.82 -5.00
C GLU A 97 -4.07 13.47 -4.82
N LEU A 98 -4.76 12.36 -5.09
CA LEU A 98 -4.15 11.02 -5.11
C LEU A 98 -3.10 10.93 -6.22
N GLY A 99 -1.94 10.36 -5.89
CA GLY A 99 -0.85 10.16 -6.84
C GLY A 99 0.01 11.42 -7.08
N SER A 100 -0.36 12.57 -6.53
CA SER A 100 0.45 13.79 -6.55
C SER A 100 0.85 14.21 -5.14
N ARG A 101 -0.12 14.63 -4.31
CA ARG A 101 0.10 15.03 -2.91
C ARG A 101 0.04 13.82 -1.98
N TYR A 102 -1.03 13.03 -2.12
CA TYR A 102 -1.29 11.86 -1.30
C TYR A 102 -0.74 10.63 -2.00
N LEU A 103 0.42 10.18 -1.53
CA LEU A 103 1.15 9.07 -2.14
C LEU A 103 0.92 7.79 -1.34
N LEU A 104 0.60 6.70 -2.04
CA LEU A 104 0.52 5.37 -1.45
C LEU A 104 1.86 4.67 -1.62
N PHE A 105 2.47 4.27 -0.51
CA PHE A 105 3.69 3.48 -0.48
C PHE A 105 3.39 2.07 0.01
N TYR A 106 4.08 1.10 -0.60
CA TYR A 106 4.20 -0.26 -0.13
C TYR A 106 5.60 -0.49 0.44
N ARG A 107 5.69 -1.18 1.57
CA ARG A 107 6.94 -1.68 2.15
C ARG A 107 6.86 -3.20 2.22
N VAL A 108 7.89 -3.88 1.72
CA VAL A 108 8.00 -5.34 1.87
C VAL A 108 8.18 -5.74 3.34
N GLY A 109 7.47 -6.79 3.75
CA GLY A 109 7.55 -7.36 5.10
C GLY A 109 6.90 -6.47 6.18
N TRP A 110 7.12 -6.89 7.42
CA TRP A 110 6.45 -6.34 8.61
C TRP A 110 7.42 -5.53 9.47
N LEU A 111 6.88 -4.74 10.40
CA LEU A 111 7.66 -3.97 11.38
C LEU A 111 7.61 -4.65 12.75
#